data_AF-A0A428KHJ3-F1
#
_entry.id   AF-A0A428KHJ3-F1
#
_cell.length_a   1.000
_cell.length_b   1.000
_cell.length_c   1.000
_cell.angle_alpha   90.00
_cell.angle_beta   90.00
_cell.angle_gamma   90.00
#
_symmetry.space_group_name_H-M   'P 1'
#
loop_
_entity.id
_entity.type
_entity.pdbx_description
1 polymer ?
#
loop_
_entity_poly.entity_id
_entity_poly.type
_entity_poly.pdbx_seq_one_letter_code
_entity_poly.pdbx_strand_id
1 'polypeptide(L)'
;MPRTATALLVLLLLSALAYGAGVTLFRAQTQGDSVHLEWNAAHEPGVSGYDVYRQDYPADDFDRLARLSPTAQPHYLDQNVYRTTAGRGPVIYRLDVHTATGLRTFHTTPTPAEESMMVRSWDTIKLMFR
;
A
#
# COMPACT_ATOMS: atom_id res chain seq x y z
N MET A 1 -6.17 49.45 12.91
CA MET A 1 -5.25 48.31 13.13
C MET A 1 -5.90 46.91 13.25
N PRO A 2 -7.18 46.62 12.91
CA PRO A 2 -7.71 45.25 13.03
C PRO A 2 -7.46 44.35 11.80
N ARG A 3 -7.15 44.95 10.64
CA ARG A 3 -7.02 44.24 9.35
C ARG A 3 -5.83 43.28 9.25
N THR A 4 -4.75 43.57 9.99
CA THR A 4 -3.56 42.72 10.05
C THR A 4 -3.78 41.52 10.98
N ALA A 5 -4.52 41.71 12.07
CA ALA A 5 -4.87 40.65 13.00
C ALA A 5 -5.82 39.61 12.39
N THR A 6 -6.81 40.05 11.60
CA THR A 6 -7.69 39.12 10.85
C THR A 6 -6.94 38.35 9.76
N ALA A 7 -6.00 38.99 9.05
CA ALA A 7 -5.17 38.31 8.06
C ALA A 7 -4.27 37.22 8.67
N LEU A 8 -3.65 37.51 9.82
CA LEU A 8 -2.84 36.53 10.57
C LEU A 8 -3.67 35.36 11.08
N LEU A 9 -4.88 35.61 11.57
CA LEU A 9 -5.79 34.57 12.07
C LEU A 9 -6.29 33.66 10.96
N VAL A 10 -6.59 34.22 9.77
CA VAL A 10 -6.96 33.45 8.58
C VAL A 10 -5.78 32.62 8.06
N LEU A 11 -4.55 33.14 8.09
CA LEU A 11 -3.36 32.39 7.69
C LEU A 11 -3.05 31.22 8.66
N LEU A 12 -3.28 31.42 9.95
CA LEU A 12 -3.16 30.37 10.98
C LEU A 12 -4.22 29.27 10.82
N LEU A 13 -5.45 29.63 10.49
CA LEU A 13 -6.51 28.65 10.22
C LEU A 13 -6.26 27.88 8.92
N LEU A 14 -5.79 28.54 7.86
CA LEU A 14 -5.44 27.89 6.59
C LEU A 14 -4.25 26.93 6.72
N SER A 15 -3.25 27.26 7.55
CA SER A 15 -2.13 26.36 7.81
C SER A 15 -2.56 25.16 8.66
N ALA A 16 -3.48 25.31 9.61
CA ALA A 16 -4.04 24.19 10.36
C ALA A 16 -4.83 23.20 9.47
N LEU A 17 -5.50 23.68 8.42
CA LEU A 17 -6.20 22.85 7.42
C LEU A 17 -5.24 22.04 6.52
N ALA A 18 -3.98 22.46 6.38
CA ALA A 18 -2.98 21.76 5.58
C ALA A 18 -2.30 20.59 6.33
N TYR A 19 -2.43 20.55 7.66
CA TYR A 19 -2.00 19.42 8.48
C TYR A 19 -3.13 18.40 8.59
N GLY A 20 -3.20 17.40 7.70
CA GLY A 20 -4.07 16.26 8.05
C GLY A 20 -4.52 15.30 6.97
N ALA A 21 -4.04 15.39 5.72
CA ALA A 21 -4.39 14.41 4.70
C ALA A 21 -3.14 13.81 4.06
N GLY A 22 -2.35 13.10 4.88
CA GLY A 22 -1.34 12.19 4.35
C GLY A 22 -2.05 11.02 3.67
N VAL A 23 -2.03 10.94 2.34
CA VAL A 23 -2.49 9.74 1.65
C VAL A 23 -1.43 8.66 1.84
N THR A 24 -1.68 7.71 2.74
CA THR A 24 -0.87 6.50 2.80
C THR A 24 -1.22 5.64 1.60
N LEU A 25 -0.25 5.48 0.71
CA LEU A 25 -0.36 4.61 -0.45
C LEU A 25 0.03 3.19 -0.02
N PHE A 26 -0.74 2.17 -0.38
CA PHE A 26 -0.37 0.76 -0.19
C PHE A 26 -0.66 -0.02 -1.48
N ARG A 27 0.40 -0.54 -2.11
CA ARG A 27 0.35 -1.21 -3.41
C ARG A 27 0.94 -2.60 -3.32
N ALA A 28 0.37 -3.52 -4.08
CA ALA A 28 0.91 -4.85 -4.32
C ALA A 28 1.10 -5.06 -5.81
N GLN A 29 2.29 -5.51 -6.20
CA GLN A 29 2.63 -5.81 -7.59
C GLN A 29 3.15 -7.24 -7.72
N THR A 30 2.60 -8.01 -8.64
CA THR A 30 3.11 -9.34 -8.96
C THR A 30 4.41 -9.22 -9.76
N GLN A 31 5.46 -9.91 -9.28
CA GLN A 31 6.77 -9.98 -9.92
C GLN A 31 7.22 -11.45 -9.97
N GLY A 32 7.01 -12.10 -11.12
CA GLY A 32 7.24 -13.54 -11.26
C GLY A 32 6.37 -14.34 -10.30
N ASP A 33 7.00 -15.19 -9.49
CA ASP A 33 6.33 -16.01 -8.46
C ASP A 33 6.25 -15.34 -7.09
N SER A 34 6.45 -14.02 -7.03
CA SER A 34 6.42 -13.22 -5.81
C SER A 34 5.50 -12.02 -5.94
N VAL A 35 5.14 -11.43 -4.81
CA VAL A 35 4.42 -10.15 -4.76
C VAL A 35 5.26 -9.14 -4.00
N HIS A 36 5.54 -8.01 -4.64
CA HIS A 36 6.20 -6.87 -4.03
C HIS A 36 5.15 -5.91 -3.45
N LEU A 37 5.22 -5.67 -2.16
CA LEU A 37 4.38 -4.73 -1.43
C LEU A 37 5.18 -3.46 -1.17
N GLU A 38 4.58 -2.32 -1.47
CA GLU A 38 5.17 -1.00 -1.21
C GLU A 38 4.13 -0.10 -0.55
N TRP A 39 4.56 0.67 0.44
CA TRP A 39 3.72 1.70 1.04
C TRP A 39 4.46 3.00 1.29
N ASN A 40 3.72 4.09 1.51
CA ASN A 40 4.31 5.35 1.94
C ASN A 40 3.55 5.91 3.14
N ALA A 41 4.16 5.83 4.33
CA ALA A 41 3.62 6.38 5.56
C ALA A 41 4.34 7.68 6.00
N ALA A 42 5.03 8.38 5.08
CA ALA A 42 5.87 9.55 5.39
C ALA A 42 5.11 10.72 6.04
N HIS A 43 3.78 10.75 5.93
CA HIS A 43 2.92 11.79 6.49
C HIS A 43 2.15 11.32 7.73
N GLU A 44 2.42 10.12 8.23
CA GLU A 44 1.83 9.61 9.46
C GLU A 44 2.76 9.98 10.64
N PRO A 45 2.41 10.98 11.47
CA PRO A 45 3.24 11.35 12.60
C PRO A 45 3.27 10.23 13.64
N GLY A 46 4.48 9.89 14.11
CA GLY A 46 4.68 8.94 15.20
C GLY A 46 4.47 7.48 14.81
N VAL A 47 4.76 7.08 13.56
CA VAL A 47 4.78 5.66 13.19
C VAL A 47 5.77 4.89 14.08
N SER A 48 5.27 3.85 14.73
CA SER A 48 6.03 2.97 15.62
C SER A 48 6.27 1.58 15.05
N GLY A 49 5.55 1.18 14.00
CA GLY A 49 5.82 -0.03 13.25
C GLY A 49 4.75 -0.38 12.23
N TYR A 50 4.99 -1.47 11.51
CA TYR A 50 4.08 -2.02 10.51
C TYR A 50 3.87 -3.51 10.75
N ASP A 51 2.64 -3.99 10.58
CA ASP A 51 2.34 -5.41 10.45
C ASP A 51 1.74 -5.68 9.07
N VAL A 52 2.30 -6.66 8.36
CA VAL A 52 1.87 -7.08 7.02
C VAL A 52 1.17 -8.42 7.13
N TYR A 53 0.00 -8.53 6.51
CA TYR A 53 -0.81 -9.73 6.50
C TYR A 53 -1.23 -10.10 5.07
N ARG A 54 -1.58 -11.38 4.90
CA ARG A 54 -2.11 -11.94 3.67
C ARG A 54 -3.30 -12.83 3.97
N GLN A 55 -4.31 -12.73 3.12
CA GLN A 55 -5.43 -13.64 3.06
C GLN A 55 -5.37 -14.36 1.71
N ASP A 56 -5.22 -15.67 1.76
CA ASP A 56 -5.19 -16.54 0.58
C ASP A 56 -6.57 -17.15 0.37
N TYR A 57 -7.16 -17.05 -0.82
CA TYR A 57 -8.41 -17.77 -1.11
C TYR A 57 -8.19 -19.30 -1.02
N PRO A 58 -9.13 -20.06 -0.43
CA PRO A 58 -10.44 -19.67 0.08
C PRO A 58 -10.49 -19.34 1.58
N ALA A 59 -9.34 -19.10 2.23
CA ALA A 59 -9.33 -18.76 3.64
C ALA A 59 -9.99 -17.39 3.89
N ASP A 60 -10.77 -17.31 4.96
CA ASP A 60 -11.43 -16.08 5.40
C ASP A 60 -10.53 -15.23 6.33
N ASP A 61 -9.50 -15.85 6.90
CA ASP A 61 -8.60 -15.24 7.87
C ASP A 61 -7.34 -14.64 7.24
N PHE A 62 -6.80 -13.61 7.91
CA PHE A 62 -5.52 -12.99 7.56
C PHE A 62 -4.38 -13.59 8.37
N ASP A 63 -3.42 -14.19 7.68
CA ASP A 63 -2.16 -14.64 8.26
C ASP A 63 -1.14 -13.51 8.31
N ARG A 64 -0.48 -13.33 9.46
CA ARG A 64 0.59 -12.33 9.60
C ARG A 64 1.85 -12.83 8.90
N LEU A 65 2.29 -12.09 7.89
CA LEU A 65 3.52 -12.36 7.16
C LEU A 65 4.74 -11.78 7.87
N ALA A 66 4.65 -10.54 8.33
CA ALA A 66 5.79 -9.84 8.90
C ALA A 66 5.39 -8.74 9.88
N ARG A 67 6.32 -8.42 10.78
CA ARG A 67 6.34 -7.21 11.62
C ARG A 67 7.62 -6.44 11.30
N LEU A 68 7.47 -5.17 10.96
CA LEU A 68 8.55 -4.32 10.47
C LEU A 68 8.68 -3.08 11.34
N SER A 69 9.92 -2.68 11.63
CA SER A 69 10.21 -1.41 12.28
C SER A 69 10.04 -0.24 11.30
N PRO A 70 9.78 0.98 11.77
CA PRO A 70 9.78 2.17 10.95
C PRO A 70 11.20 2.40 10.43
N THR A 71 11.45 2.01 9.18
CA THR A 71 12.72 2.24 8.48
C THR A 71 12.49 3.11 7.24
N ALA A 72 13.56 3.57 6.62
CA ALA A 72 13.49 4.46 5.45
C ALA A 72 12.93 3.78 4.18
N GLN A 73 12.78 2.44 4.15
CA GLN A 73 12.34 1.69 2.98
C GLN A 73 11.09 0.84 3.32
N PRO A 74 9.88 1.43 3.22
CA PRO A 74 8.61 0.75 3.51
C PRO A 74 8.18 -0.21 2.38
N HIS A 75 8.86 -1.35 2.27
CA HIS A 75 8.50 -2.41 1.34
C HIS A 75 8.61 -3.80 1.97
N TYR A 76 7.94 -4.78 1.37
CA TYR A 76 8.00 -6.19 1.75
C TYR A 76 7.85 -7.08 0.52
N LEU A 77 8.68 -8.12 0.42
CA LEU A 77 8.62 -9.10 -0.68
C LEU A 77 8.03 -10.41 -0.19
N ASP A 78 6.87 -10.78 -0.70
CA ASP A 78 6.26 -12.08 -0.44
C ASP A 78 6.68 -13.11 -1.51
N GLN A 79 7.57 -14.01 -1.13
CA GLN A 79 8.09 -15.09 -1.99
C GLN A 79 7.30 -16.41 -1.89
N ASN A 80 6.28 -16.45 -1.02
CA ASN A 80 5.57 -17.67 -0.66
C ASN A 80 4.11 -17.68 -1.14
N VAL A 81 3.66 -16.62 -1.81
CA VAL A 81 2.27 -16.41 -2.26
C VAL A 81 1.72 -17.56 -3.12
N TYR A 82 2.54 -18.20 -3.97
CA TYR A 82 2.08 -19.27 -4.88
C TYR A 82 2.62 -20.66 -4.52
N ARG A 83 3.22 -20.86 -3.34
CA ARG A 83 3.83 -22.15 -2.96
C ARG A 83 2.81 -23.23 -2.59
N THR A 84 1.59 -22.86 -2.21
CA THR A 84 0.54 -23.82 -1.87
C THR A 84 -0.37 -24.05 -3.06
N THR A 85 -0.52 -25.32 -3.47
CA THR A 85 -1.35 -25.73 -4.63
C THR A 85 -2.84 -25.39 -4.44
N ALA A 86 -3.26 -25.11 -3.20
CA ALA A 86 -4.61 -24.66 -2.85
C ALA A 86 -4.85 -23.15 -3.07
N GLY A 87 -3.79 -22.35 -3.24
CA GLY A 87 -3.82 -20.87 -3.25
C GLY A 87 -3.78 -20.22 -4.63
N ARG A 88 -4.26 -20.89 -5.69
CA ARG A 88 -4.33 -20.29 -7.04
C ARG A 88 -5.48 -19.29 -7.23
N GLY A 89 -6.12 -18.87 -6.14
CA GLY A 89 -7.19 -17.89 -6.11
C GLY A 89 -6.67 -16.46 -5.89
N PRO A 90 -7.57 -15.47 -5.84
CA PRO A 90 -7.19 -14.10 -5.52
C PRO A 90 -6.59 -14.04 -4.11
N VAL A 91 -5.63 -13.13 -3.94
CA VAL A 91 -4.95 -12.88 -2.67
C VAL A 91 -5.21 -11.43 -2.28
N ILE A 92 -5.48 -11.20 -1.00
CA ILE A 92 -5.68 -9.86 -0.43
C ILE A 92 -4.57 -9.61 0.58
N TYR A 93 -3.93 -8.45 0.50
CA TYR A 93 -2.95 -8.00 1.49
C TYR A 93 -3.55 -6.94 2.39
N ARG A 94 -3.15 -6.97 3.67
CA ARG A 94 -3.47 -5.95 4.66
C ARG A 94 -2.20 -5.39 5.27
N LEU A 95 -2.13 -4.08 5.40
CA LEU A 95 -1.08 -3.36 6.09
C LEU A 95 -1.69 -2.65 7.30
N ASP A 96 -1.20 -2.97 8.48
CA ASP A 96 -1.51 -2.28 9.71
C ASP A 96 -0.33 -1.35 10.08
N VAL A 97 -0.58 -0.05 10.11
CA VAL A 97 0.37 1.00 10.48
C VAL A 97 0.09 1.42 11.91
N HIS A 98 1.05 1.14 12.80
CA HIS A 98 0.98 1.57 14.19
C HIS A 98 1.51 2.99 14.29
N THR A 99 0.71 3.91 14.82
CA THR A 99 1.07 5.31 15.02
C THR A 99 0.93 5.69 16.50
N ALA A 100 1.40 6.89 16.87
CA ALA A 100 1.18 7.43 18.20
C ALA A 100 -0.31 7.72 18.50
N THR A 101 -1.14 7.85 17.46
CA THR A 101 -2.57 8.14 17.58
C THR A 101 -3.46 6.89 17.49
N GLY A 102 -2.90 5.73 17.15
CA GLY A 102 -3.61 4.46 17.08
C GLY A 102 -3.15 3.57 15.93
N LEU A 103 -4.07 2.75 15.42
CA LEU A 103 -3.83 1.84 14.31
C LEU A 103 -4.53 2.36 13.05
N ARG A 104 -3.83 2.34 11.91
CA ARG A 104 -4.46 2.51 10.59
C ARG A 104 -4.30 1.25 9.77
N THR A 105 -5.36 0.86 9.08
CA THR A 105 -5.41 -0.38 8.30
C THR A 105 -5.68 -0.06 6.83
N PHE A 106 -4.90 -0.69 5.95
CA PHE A 106 -5.00 -0.56 4.50
C PHE A 106 -5.08 -1.92 3.85
N HIS A 107 -5.77 -2.00 2.72
CA HIS A 107 -5.91 -3.23 1.95
C HIS A 107 -5.52 -3.01 0.50
N THR A 108 -4.97 -4.05 -0.13
CA THR A 108 -4.62 -4.03 -1.55
C THR A 108 -4.67 -5.42 -2.15
N THR A 109 -4.82 -5.52 -3.46
CA THR A 109 -4.75 -6.77 -4.21
C THR A 109 -3.62 -6.67 -5.24
N PRO A 110 -2.88 -7.77 -5.51
CA PRO A 110 -1.79 -7.74 -6.47
C PRO A 110 -2.25 -7.37 -7.87
N THR A 111 -1.58 -6.38 -8.46
CA THR A 111 -1.70 -6.08 -9.88
C THR A 111 -0.47 -6.59 -10.63
N PRO A 112 -0.62 -7.11 -11.85
CA PRO A 112 0.55 -7.46 -12.68
C PRO A 112 1.43 -6.23 -12.93
N ALA A 113 2.75 -6.42 -12.94
CA ALA A 113 3.69 -5.36 -13.33
C ALA A 113 3.35 -4.79 -14.71
N GLU A 114 3.48 -3.47 -14.88
CA GLU A 114 3.13 -2.75 -16.12
C GLU A 114 3.84 -3.33 -17.36
N GLU A 115 5.11 -3.71 -17.21
CA GLU A 115 5.89 -4.35 -18.28
C GLU A 115 5.25 -5.69 -18.74
N SER A 116 4.74 -6.48 -17.79
CA SER A 116 4.04 -7.73 -18.09
C SER A 116 2.70 -7.50 -18.80
N MET A 117 2.01 -6.39 -18.49
CA MET A 117 0.77 -6.01 -19.16
C MET A 117 1.01 -5.61 -20.62
N MET A 118 2.07 -4.83 -20.89
CA MET A 118 2.43 -4.43 -22.26
C MET A 118 2.89 -5.61 -23.11
N VAL A 119 3.73 -6.51 -22.58
CA VAL A 119 4.17 -7.69 -23.34
C VAL A 119 2.97 -8.56 -23.74
N ARG A 120 2.03 -8.80 -22.82
CA ARG A 120 0.81 -9.56 -23.11
C ARG A 120 -0.10 -8.88 -24.14
N SER A 121 -0.28 -7.55 -24.04
CA SER A 121 -1.12 -6.83 -25.01
C SER A 121 -0.50 -6.87 -26.42
N TRP A 122 0.83 -6.75 -26.52
CA TRP A 122 1.54 -6.86 -27.79
C TRP A 122 1.41 -8.22 -28.46
N ASP A 123 1.50 -9.31 -27.69
CA ASP A 123 1.32 -10.66 -28.26
C ASP A 123 -0.12 -10.89 -28.73
N THR A 124 -1.11 -10.34 -28.01
CA THR A 124 -2.53 -10.40 -28.39
C THR A 124 -2.79 -9.65 -29.70
N ILE A 125 -2.23 -8.45 -29.85
CA ILE A 125 -2.36 -7.64 -31.07
C ILE A 125 -1.74 -8.38 -32.27
N LYS A 126 -0.56 -8.99 -32.10
CA LYS A 126 0.10 -9.74 -33.17
C LYS A 126 -0.72 -10.94 -33.67
N LEU A 127 -1.58 -11.52 -32.83
CA LEU A 127 -2.47 -12.62 -33.23
C LEU A 127 -3.63 -12.15 -34.13
N MET A 128 -4.00 -10.86 -34.08
CA MET A 128 -5.10 -10.32 -34.89
C MET A 128 -4.74 -10.04 -36.35
N PHE A 129 -3.45 -10.06 -36.69
CA PHE A 129 -2.93 -9.81 -38.04
C PHE A 129 -2.38 -11.06 -38.70
N ARG A 130 -2.84 -12.24 -38.26
CA ARG A 130 -2.51 -13.55 -38.83
C ARG A 130 -3.70 -14.12 -39.58
#